data_AF-A0A2V5JPT9-F1
#
_entry.id   AF-A0A2V5JPT9-F1
#
_cell.length_a   1.000
_cell.length_b   1.000
_cell.length_c   1.000
_cell.angle_alpha   90.00
_cell.angle_beta   90.00
_cell.angle_gamma   90.00
#
_symmetry.space_group_name_H-M   'P 1'
#
loop_
_entity.id
_entity.type
_entity.pdbx_description
1 polymer ?
#
loop_
_entity_poly.entity_id
_entity_poly.type
_entity_poly.pdbx_seq_one_letter_code
_entity_poly.pdbx_strand_id
1 'polypeptide(L)'
;LDDLPYNLSYTAASPKKVLHDRTASCLEGGIFGAAALRILGFPPLIFDLEAEQDTDHVVAIFKVRGYWGAVAKSNFTGCRYREPVYRTLRELAMSYFNIYFNLRGERTLRRYSRPVNLARFDDRNWMTTDKQVWFIAEYLCEIPHISLLTPAMEKNLTRVDRRTMSGEMVGHRTR
;
A
#
# COMPACT_ATOMS: atom_id res chain seq x y z
N LEU A 1 0.92 -9.37 10.29
CA LEU A 1 1.38 -8.13 9.60
C LEU A 1 1.12 -6.92 10.48
N ASP A 2 -0.09 -6.79 11.03
CA ASP A 2 -0.45 -5.65 11.90
C ASP A 2 0.38 -5.56 13.18
N ASP A 3 0.78 -6.69 13.75
CA ASP A 3 1.65 -6.75 14.95
C ASP A 3 3.08 -6.27 14.72
N LEU A 4 3.52 -6.12 13.46
CA LEU A 4 4.85 -5.57 13.18
C LEU A 4 4.82 -4.07 13.50
N PRO A 5 5.81 -3.51 14.22
CA PRO A 5 5.97 -2.06 14.30
C PRO A 5 6.12 -1.46 12.90
N TYR A 6 5.60 -0.24 12.73
CA TYR A 6 5.81 0.49 11.48
C TYR A 6 7.28 0.94 11.38
N ASN A 7 7.94 0.63 10.27
CA ASN A 7 9.31 1.04 9.99
C ASN A 7 9.32 2.45 9.37
N LEU A 8 9.99 3.39 10.04
CA LEU A 8 10.18 4.77 9.55
C LEU A 8 11.52 4.97 8.83
N SER A 9 12.39 3.95 8.81
CA SER A 9 13.67 4.03 8.12
C SER A 9 13.49 3.96 6.60
N TYR A 10 14.42 4.58 5.88
CA TYR A 10 14.46 4.56 4.42
C TYR A 10 15.06 3.22 3.93
N THR A 11 14.22 2.19 3.90
CA THR A 11 14.59 0.81 3.50
C THR A 11 13.53 0.17 2.60
N ALA A 12 13.96 -0.85 1.85
CA ALA A 12 13.09 -1.71 1.05
C ALA A 12 13.46 -3.16 1.32
N ALA A 13 13.21 -3.62 2.55
CA ALA A 13 13.53 -4.96 3.00
C ALA A 13 12.77 -6.05 2.21
N SER A 14 13.46 -7.15 1.92
CA SER A 14 12.83 -8.36 1.38
C SER A 14 11.91 -9.02 2.42
N PRO A 15 10.98 -9.91 2.01
CA PRO A 15 10.17 -10.70 2.93
C PRO A 15 10.97 -11.46 3.99
N LYS A 16 12.12 -12.06 3.62
CA LYS A 16 13.05 -12.70 4.57
C LYS A 16 13.52 -11.73 5.65
N LYS A 17 13.94 -10.52 5.26
CA LYS A 17 14.37 -9.49 6.21
C LYS A 17 13.23 -9.01 7.10
N VAL A 18 12.03 -8.82 6.57
CA VAL A 18 10.85 -8.46 7.37
C VAL A 18 10.56 -9.50 8.46
N LEU A 19 10.68 -10.79 8.15
CA LEU A 19 10.52 -11.87 9.14
C LEU A 19 11.59 -11.82 10.23
N HIS A 20 12.84 -11.57 9.84
CA HIS A 20 13.99 -11.49 10.75
C HIS A 20 13.94 -10.23 11.64
N ASP A 21 13.81 -9.06 11.02
CA ASP A 21 13.88 -7.74 11.66
C ASP A 21 12.57 -7.37 12.38
N ARG A 22 11.48 -8.10 12.10
CA ARG A 22 10.16 -7.98 12.76
C ARG A 22 9.57 -6.56 12.65
N THR A 23 9.86 -5.84 11.57
CA THR A 23 9.38 -4.47 11.29
C THR A 23 9.09 -4.32 9.79
N ALA A 24 8.20 -3.41 9.41
CA ALA A 24 7.91 -3.14 8.00
C ALA A 24 7.33 -1.73 7.78
N SER A 25 7.74 -1.08 6.69
CA SER A 25 7.08 0.09 6.10
C SER A 25 5.85 -0.32 5.27
N CYS A 26 5.16 0.63 4.63
CA CYS A 26 4.08 0.32 3.68
C CYS A 26 4.60 -0.52 2.50
N LEU A 27 5.70 -0.10 1.86
CA LEU A 27 6.34 -0.82 0.77
C LEU A 27 6.73 -2.25 1.19
N GLU A 28 7.46 -2.38 2.28
CA GLU A 28 7.93 -3.68 2.80
C GLU A 28 6.75 -4.57 3.20
N GLY A 29 5.71 -3.99 3.79
CA GLY A 29 4.49 -4.68 4.16
C GLY A 29 3.69 -5.17 2.96
N GLY A 30 3.61 -4.39 1.88
CA GLY A 30 3.00 -4.80 0.62
C GLY A 30 3.77 -5.95 -0.05
N ILE A 31 5.10 -5.86 -0.10
CA ILE A 31 5.96 -6.92 -0.66
C ILE A 31 5.85 -8.20 0.18
N PHE A 32 5.94 -8.08 1.51
CA PHE A 32 5.78 -9.21 2.42
C PHE A 32 4.37 -9.83 2.33
N GLY A 33 3.33 -9.01 2.23
CA GLY A 33 1.96 -9.45 2.02
C GLY A 33 1.80 -10.24 0.72
N ALA A 34 2.40 -9.78 -0.38
CA ALA A 34 2.39 -10.50 -1.65
C ALA A 34 3.13 -11.84 -1.58
N ALA A 35 4.24 -11.91 -0.83
CA ALA A 35 4.95 -13.16 -0.56
C ALA A 35 4.08 -14.16 0.23
N ALA A 36 3.38 -13.68 1.26
CA ALA A 36 2.45 -14.49 2.04
C ALA A 36 1.27 -14.99 1.17
N LEU A 37 0.69 -14.12 0.35
CA LEU A 37 -0.36 -14.50 -0.60
C LEU A 37 0.11 -15.58 -1.59
N ARG A 38 1.36 -15.51 -2.06
CA ARG A 38 1.97 -16.55 -2.89
C ARG A 38 2.01 -17.90 -2.20
N ILE A 39 2.43 -17.93 -0.93
CA ILE A 39 2.46 -19.16 -0.13
C ILE A 39 1.05 -19.74 0.02
N LEU A 40 0.03 -18.88 0.11
CA LEU A 40 -1.38 -19.28 0.18
C LEU A 40 -2.00 -19.66 -1.19
N GLY A 41 -1.21 -19.65 -2.27
CA GLY A 41 -1.67 -20.05 -3.62
C GLY A 41 -2.26 -18.93 -4.47
N PHE A 42 -2.21 -17.68 -4.02
CA PHE A 42 -2.60 -16.52 -4.83
C PHE A 42 -1.41 -15.99 -5.65
N PRO A 43 -1.63 -15.34 -6.80
CA PRO A 43 -0.57 -14.62 -7.48
C PRO A 43 0.01 -13.50 -6.57
N PRO A 44 1.35 -13.29 -6.51
CA PRO A 44 1.97 -12.26 -5.67
C PRO A 44 1.80 -10.87 -6.30
N LEU A 45 0.59 -10.32 -6.19
CA LEU A 45 0.27 -9.01 -6.77
C LEU A 45 0.46 -7.91 -5.73
N ILE A 46 1.14 -6.85 -6.14
CA ILE A 46 1.13 -5.57 -5.43
C ILE A 46 0.40 -4.51 -6.25
N PHE A 47 -0.07 -3.50 -5.54
CA PHE A 47 -0.91 -2.43 -6.05
C PHE A 47 -0.46 -1.13 -5.41
N ASP A 48 -0.23 -0.11 -6.24
CA ASP A 48 0.34 1.16 -5.80
C ASP A 48 -0.73 2.25 -5.85
N LEU A 49 -0.81 2.99 -4.74
CA LEU A 49 -1.72 4.10 -4.51
C LEU A 49 -0.88 5.37 -4.39
N GLU A 50 -0.93 6.19 -5.43
CA GLU A 50 -0.09 7.38 -5.57
C GLU A 50 -0.79 8.61 -4.99
N ALA A 51 -0.06 9.32 -4.14
CA ALA A 51 -0.55 10.48 -3.41
C ALA A 51 0.25 11.74 -3.73
N GLU A 52 -0.41 12.89 -3.63
CA GLU A 52 0.20 14.20 -3.86
C GLU A 52 0.45 14.91 -2.54
N GLN A 53 1.66 15.47 -2.36
CA GLN A 53 2.09 16.12 -1.10
C GLN A 53 1.97 15.19 0.13
N ASP A 54 2.20 13.90 -0.10
CA ASP A 54 2.14 12.82 0.87
C ASP A 54 3.03 11.67 0.38
N THR A 55 3.12 10.59 1.17
CA THR A 55 3.78 9.35 0.73
C THR A 55 2.81 8.42 0.03
N ASP A 56 3.28 7.72 -1.00
CA ASP A 56 2.53 6.65 -1.66
C ASP A 56 2.32 5.44 -0.73
N HIS A 57 1.36 4.59 -1.09
CA HIS A 57 0.99 3.42 -0.31
C HIS A 57 0.89 2.17 -1.18
N VAL A 58 1.79 1.23 -0.93
CA VAL A 58 1.83 -0.05 -1.62
C VAL A 58 1.09 -1.11 -0.81
N VAL A 59 0.17 -1.81 -1.45
CA VAL A 59 -0.64 -2.87 -0.82
C VAL A 59 -0.54 -4.17 -1.62
N ALA A 60 -0.59 -5.31 -0.94
CA ALA A 60 -0.72 -6.60 -1.59
C ALA A 60 -2.20 -6.85 -1.92
N ILE A 61 -2.54 -7.28 -3.12
CA ILE A 61 -3.93 -7.50 -3.53
C ILE A 61 -4.18 -8.95 -3.92
N PHE A 62 -5.41 -9.40 -3.69
CA PHE A 62 -5.86 -10.75 -4.00
C PHE A 62 -7.29 -10.72 -4.52
N LYS A 63 -7.72 -11.79 -5.17
CA LYS A 63 -9.06 -11.89 -5.76
C LYS A 63 -9.76 -13.16 -5.34
N VAL A 64 -10.98 -13.03 -4.81
CA VAL A 64 -11.83 -14.15 -4.40
C VAL A 64 -13.18 -14.00 -5.08
N ARG A 65 -13.64 -15.04 -5.79
CA ARG A 65 -14.94 -15.08 -6.48
C ARG A 65 -15.23 -13.85 -7.35
N GLY A 66 -14.21 -13.29 -8.00
CA GLY A 66 -14.36 -12.13 -8.87
C GLY A 66 -14.18 -10.76 -8.20
N TYR A 67 -13.94 -10.71 -6.89
CA TYR A 67 -13.81 -9.47 -6.12
C TYR A 67 -12.41 -9.31 -5.53
N TRP A 68 -11.91 -8.08 -5.55
CA TRP A 68 -10.60 -7.68 -5.06
C TRP A 68 -10.63 -7.38 -3.58
N GLY A 69 -9.63 -7.87 -2.84
CA GLY A 69 -9.30 -7.48 -1.48
C GLY A 69 -7.82 -7.07 -1.39
N ALA A 70 -7.40 -6.57 -0.23
CA ALA A 70 -6.03 -6.13 0.00
C ALA A 70 -5.51 -6.47 1.40
N VAL A 71 -4.21 -6.73 1.49
CA VAL A 71 -3.44 -6.87 2.72
C VAL A 71 -2.37 -5.77 2.70
N ALA A 72 -2.30 -4.97 3.76
CA ALA A 72 -1.42 -3.81 3.79
C ALA A 72 -0.94 -3.47 5.19
N LYS A 73 0.21 -2.80 5.27
CA LYS A 73 0.76 -2.21 6.49
C LYS A 73 0.74 -0.70 6.35
N SER A 74 0.21 0.02 7.34
CA SER A 74 0.22 1.49 7.33
C SER A 74 0.44 2.07 8.71
N ASN A 75 1.00 3.28 8.73
CA ASN A 75 1.13 4.15 9.88
C ASN A 75 -0.20 4.88 10.21
N PHE A 76 -1.18 4.79 9.31
CA PHE A 76 -2.57 5.19 9.56
C PHE A 76 -3.43 3.96 9.79
N THR A 77 -4.48 4.12 10.60
CA THR A 77 -5.24 3.01 11.18
C THR A 77 -6.06 2.26 10.13
N GLY A 78 -6.78 2.99 9.30
CA GLY A 78 -7.70 2.45 8.31
C GLY A 78 -7.03 2.09 6.98
N CYS A 79 -5.80 2.53 6.71
CA CYS A 79 -5.06 2.24 5.46
C CYS A 79 -4.42 0.84 5.45
N ARG A 80 -5.16 -0.17 5.91
CA ARG A 80 -4.70 -1.56 6.09
C ARG A 80 -5.53 -2.53 5.24
N TYR A 81 -6.00 -3.62 5.84
CA TYR A 81 -6.75 -4.69 5.18
C TYR A 81 -8.05 -4.23 4.53
N ARG A 82 -8.44 -4.92 3.46
CA ARG A 82 -9.72 -4.77 2.76
C ARG A 82 -10.28 -6.14 2.39
N GLU A 83 -11.52 -6.38 2.79
CA GLU A 83 -12.28 -7.58 2.39
C GLU A 83 -12.43 -7.65 0.86
N PRO A 84 -12.48 -8.85 0.26
CA PRO A 84 -12.61 -9.03 -1.17
C PRO A 84 -14.05 -8.78 -1.63
N VAL A 85 -14.49 -7.52 -1.61
CA VAL A 85 -15.85 -7.10 -1.99
C VAL A 85 -15.86 -6.10 -3.16
N TYR A 86 -14.69 -5.68 -3.65
CA TYR A 86 -14.55 -4.64 -4.67
C TYR A 86 -14.47 -5.25 -6.07
N ARG A 87 -15.34 -4.86 -7.01
CA ARG A 87 -15.38 -5.43 -8.37
C ARG A 87 -14.23 -4.94 -9.23
N THR A 88 -13.79 -3.71 -9.00
CA THR A 88 -12.74 -3.05 -9.77
C THR A 88 -11.61 -2.55 -8.86
N LEU A 89 -10.43 -2.38 -9.44
CA LEU A 89 -9.29 -1.77 -8.72
C LEU A 89 -9.57 -0.31 -8.35
N ARG A 90 -10.36 0.41 -9.17
CA ARG A 90 -10.82 1.75 -8.83
C ARG A 90 -11.69 1.73 -7.57
N GLU A 91 -12.64 0.80 -7.47
CA GLU A 91 -13.45 0.64 -6.26
C GLU A 91 -12.58 0.34 -5.02
N LEU A 92 -11.60 -0.57 -5.16
CA LEU A 92 -10.64 -0.87 -4.10
C LEU A 92 -9.83 0.39 -3.70
N ALA A 93 -9.28 1.14 -4.66
CA ALA A 93 -8.55 2.38 -4.38
C ALA A 93 -9.44 3.44 -3.70
N MET A 94 -10.68 3.61 -4.19
CA MET A 94 -11.65 4.54 -3.59
C MET A 94 -12.01 4.17 -2.13
N SER A 95 -11.86 2.91 -1.73
CA SER A 95 -12.05 2.49 -0.33
C SER A 95 -10.99 3.05 0.64
N TYR A 96 -9.87 3.54 0.13
CA TYR A 96 -8.83 4.23 0.90
C TYR A 96 -9.02 5.75 0.87
N PHE A 97 -9.63 6.30 -0.18
CA PHE A 97 -9.64 7.73 -0.48
C PHE A 97 -9.98 8.66 0.69
N ASN A 98 -11.06 8.38 1.44
CA ASN A 98 -11.51 9.30 2.50
C ASN A 98 -10.64 9.28 3.77
N ILE A 99 -9.87 8.22 3.97
CA ILE A 99 -8.97 8.05 5.11
C ILE A 99 -7.50 8.26 4.71
N TYR A 100 -7.25 8.56 3.44
CA TYR A 100 -5.93 8.84 2.90
C TYR A 100 -5.70 10.35 2.91
N PHE A 101 -5.02 10.83 3.94
CA PHE A 101 -4.76 12.25 4.13
C PHE A 101 -3.41 12.50 4.80
N ASN A 102 -2.84 13.66 4.51
CA ASN A 102 -1.58 14.10 5.11
C ASN A 102 -1.79 14.72 6.51
N LEU A 103 -0.71 15.04 7.21
CA LEU A 103 -0.77 15.66 8.55
C LEU A 103 -1.43 17.07 8.60
N ARG A 104 -1.74 17.69 7.44
CA ARG A 104 -2.52 18.92 7.35
C ARG A 104 -4.03 18.67 7.19
N GLY A 105 -4.45 17.40 7.14
CA GLY A 105 -5.84 16.97 6.94
C GLY A 105 -6.31 17.09 5.49
N GLU A 106 -5.40 17.20 4.53
CA GLU A 106 -5.73 17.27 3.09
C GLU A 106 -5.85 15.84 2.55
N ARG A 107 -6.89 15.57 1.74
CA ARG A 107 -7.02 14.27 1.06
C ARG A 107 -6.02 14.22 -0.10
N THR A 108 -5.11 13.26 -0.08
CA THR A 108 -3.91 13.27 -0.92
C THR A 108 -3.87 12.15 -1.96
N LEU A 109 -4.68 11.10 -1.82
CA LEU A 109 -4.75 10.04 -2.83
C LEU A 109 -5.24 10.58 -4.18
N ARG A 110 -4.49 10.35 -5.26
CA ARG A 110 -4.80 10.86 -6.60
C ARG A 110 -4.91 9.77 -7.65
N ARG A 111 -3.99 8.81 -7.64
CA ARG A 111 -3.85 7.86 -8.76
C ARG A 111 -3.60 6.45 -8.23
N TYR A 112 -3.80 5.47 -9.09
CA TYR A 112 -3.54 4.07 -8.77
C TYR A 112 -2.92 3.36 -9.96
N SER A 113 -2.03 2.41 -9.71
CA SER A 113 -1.34 1.67 -10.77
C SER A 113 -2.17 0.50 -11.31
N ARG A 114 -1.62 -0.26 -12.27
CA ARG A 114 -2.12 -1.62 -12.55
C ARG A 114 -1.46 -2.61 -11.58
N PRO A 115 -2.08 -3.78 -11.30
CA PRO A 115 -1.45 -4.80 -10.46
C PRO A 115 -0.11 -5.24 -11.03
N VAL A 116 0.93 -5.24 -10.19
CA VAL A 116 2.24 -5.77 -10.55
C VAL A 116 2.39 -7.14 -9.94
N ASN A 117 2.57 -8.15 -10.81
CA ASN A 117 2.90 -9.50 -10.37
C ASN A 117 4.39 -9.61 -10.10
N LEU A 118 4.76 -9.79 -8.83
CA LEU A 118 6.16 -9.88 -8.37
C LEU A 118 6.89 -11.13 -8.86
N ALA A 119 6.19 -12.15 -9.40
CA ALA A 119 6.83 -13.30 -10.02
C ALA A 119 7.79 -12.92 -11.16
N ARG A 120 7.62 -11.73 -11.76
CA ARG A 120 8.54 -11.18 -12.76
C ARG A 120 9.95 -10.88 -12.24
N PHE A 121 10.13 -10.82 -10.92
CA PHE A 121 11.41 -10.55 -10.28
C PHE A 121 11.99 -11.79 -9.59
N ASP A 122 11.46 -12.97 -9.90
CA ASP A 122 11.89 -14.23 -9.29
C ASP A 122 13.38 -14.53 -9.59
N ASP A 123 13.87 -14.11 -10.76
CA ASP A 123 15.30 -14.14 -11.14
C ASP A 123 16.20 -13.35 -10.18
N ARG A 124 15.64 -12.37 -9.45
CA ARG A 124 16.34 -11.56 -8.45
C ARG A 124 16.15 -12.05 -7.02
N ASN A 125 15.48 -13.20 -6.82
CA ASN A 125 15.23 -13.79 -5.50
C ASN A 125 14.58 -12.81 -4.51
N TRP A 126 13.63 -11.98 -4.98
CA TRP A 126 13.04 -10.89 -4.20
C TRP A 126 12.47 -11.33 -2.84
N MET A 127 12.01 -12.58 -2.70
CA MET A 127 11.46 -13.12 -1.44
C MET A 127 12.54 -13.42 -0.40
N THR A 128 13.72 -13.86 -0.82
CA THR A 128 14.71 -14.55 0.03
C THR A 128 16.07 -13.86 0.08
N THR A 129 16.30 -12.84 -0.76
CA THR A 129 17.53 -12.07 -0.77
C THR A 129 17.76 -11.31 0.54
N ASP A 130 19.02 -11.20 0.97
CA ASP A 130 19.41 -10.35 2.10
C ASP A 130 19.67 -8.88 1.69
N LYS A 131 19.56 -8.59 0.38
CA LYS A 131 19.69 -7.25 -0.18
C LYS A 131 18.36 -6.50 -0.12
N GLN A 132 18.42 -5.17 -0.18
CA GLN A 132 17.24 -4.34 -0.40
C GLN A 132 16.64 -4.64 -1.79
N VAL A 133 15.31 -4.56 -1.90
CA VAL A 133 14.54 -4.82 -3.13
C VAL A 133 14.02 -3.54 -3.78
N TRP A 134 14.84 -2.49 -3.77
CA TRP A 134 14.49 -1.16 -4.34
C TRP A 134 14.00 -1.20 -5.78
N PHE A 135 14.48 -2.17 -6.57
CA PHE A 135 14.00 -2.38 -7.95
C PHE A 135 12.48 -2.59 -8.05
N ILE A 136 11.80 -3.04 -7.00
CA ILE A 136 10.34 -3.14 -6.97
C ILE A 136 9.72 -1.74 -6.90
N ALA A 137 10.23 -0.87 -6.02
CA ALA A 137 9.76 0.50 -5.88
C ALA A 137 10.07 1.32 -7.13
N GLU A 138 11.29 1.20 -7.67
CA GLU A 138 11.69 1.83 -8.93
C GLU A 138 10.73 1.43 -10.07
N TYR A 139 10.41 0.14 -10.18
CA TYR A 139 9.45 -0.33 -11.18
C TYR A 139 8.04 0.25 -10.97
N LEU A 140 7.58 0.40 -9.73
CA LEU A 140 6.28 1.02 -9.45
C LEU A 140 6.25 2.48 -9.88
N CYS A 141 7.34 3.23 -9.72
CA CYS A 141 7.41 4.62 -10.17
C CYS A 141 7.35 4.77 -11.72
N GLU A 142 7.75 3.75 -12.47
CA GLU A 142 7.80 3.80 -13.93
C GLU A 142 6.50 3.40 -14.62
N ILE A 143 5.67 2.59 -13.96
CA ILE A 143 4.44 2.09 -14.59
C ILE A 143 3.36 3.17 -14.67
N PRO A 144 2.39 3.06 -15.60
CA PRO A 144 1.31 4.03 -15.69
C PRO A 144 0.36 3.97 -14.49
N HIS A 145 0.04 5.15 -13.94
CA HIS A 145 -1.04 5.33 -12.96
C HIS A 145 -2.25 6.03 -13.56
N ILE A 146 -3.43 5.59 -13.13
CA ILE A 146 -4.74 6.04 -13.57
C ILE A 146 -5.29 7.01 -12.53
N SER A 147 -5.73 8.20 -12.95
CA SER A 147 -6.34 9.19 -12.06
C SER A 147 -7.68 8.70 -11.48
N LEU A 148 -7.86 8.91 -10.18
CA LEU A 148 -9.10 8.61 -9.46
C LEU A 148 -10.13 9.75 -9.59
N LEU A 149 -9.60 10.97 -9.67
CA LEU A 149 -10.35 12.22 -9.65
C LEU A 149 -10.13 13.01 -10.94
N THR A 150 -11.06 13.91 -11.21
CA THR A 150 -10.86 14.97 -12.21
C THR A 150 -10.17 16.17 -11.55
N PRO A 151 -9.47 17.03 -12.31
CA PRO A 151 -8.87 18.25 -11.77
C PRO A 151 -9.88 19.15 -11.04
N ALA A 152 -11.14 19.18 -11.51
CA ALA A 152 -12.22 19.92 -10.87
C ALA A 152 -12.60 19.32 -9.50
N MET A 153 -12.59 18.00 -9.35
CA MET A 153 -12.85 17.36 -8.04
C MET A 153 -11.72 17.67 -7.06
N GLU A 154 -10.45 17.54 -7.49
CA GLU A 154 -9.27 17.77 -6.66
C GLU A 154 -9.26 19.18 -6.04
N LYS A 155 -9.57 20.20 -6.83
CA LYS A 155 -9.62 21.61 -6.38
C LYS A 155 -10.67 21.87 -5.30
N ASN A 156 -11.72 21.06 -5.24
CA ASN A 156 -12.88 21.28 -4.37
C ASN A 156 -12.95 20.29 -3.18
N LEU A 157 -11.87 19.53 -2.91
CA LEU A 157 -11.83 18.64 -1.76
C LEU A 157 -11.80 19.44 -0.45
N THR A 158 -12.66 19.04 0.48
CA THR A 158 -12.62 19.57 1.84
C THR A 158 -11.51 18.90 2.64
N ARG A 159 -11.06 19.58 3.70
CA ARG A 159 -10.18 18.96 4.70
C ARG A 159 -10.95 17.92 5.51
N VAL A 160 -10.21 16.93 6.01
CA VAL A 160 -10.70 15.93 6.96
C VAL A 160 -10.96 16.61 8.30
N ASP A 161 -12.05 16.24 8.97
CA ASP A 161 -12.38 16.78 10.28
C ASP A 161 -11.49 16.18 11.38
N ARG A 162 -11.44 16.84 12.54
CA ARG A 162 -10.57 16.40 13.66
C ARG A 162 -10.92 15.01 14.18
N ARG A 163 -12.19 14.61 14.18
CA ARG A 163 -12.61 13.30 14.71
C ARG A 163 -12.07 12.18 13.83
N THR A 164 -12.21 12.32 12.52
CA THR A 164 -11.64 11.37 11.55
C THR A 164 -10.12 11.34 11.68
N MET A 165 -9.46 12.50 11.74
CA MET A 165 -8.01 12.59 11.89
C MET A 165 -7.50 11.88 13.14
N SER A 166 -8.12 12.13 14.30
CA SER A 166 -7.74 11.47 15.55
C SER A 166 -7.96 9.95 15.52
N GLY A 167 -9.04 9.48 14.90
CA GLY A 167 -9.32 8.05 14.78
C GLY A 167 -8.32 7.33 13.88
N GLU A 168 -7.97 7.94 12.75
CA GLU A 168 -7.05 7.34 11.80
C GLU A 168 -5.58 7.40 12.26
N MET A 169 -5.24 8.32 13.17
CA MET A 169 -3.89 8.46 13.72
C MET A 169 -3.64 7.64 15.01
N VAL A 170 -4.55 6.76 15.41
CA VAL A 170 -4.32 5.86 16.55
C VAL A 170 -3.13 4.94 16.27
N GLY A 171 -2.12 4.99 17.15
CA GLY A 171 -0.88 4.22 16.98
C GLY A 171 0.07 4.75 15.89
N HIS A 172 -0.20 5.95 15.35
CA HIS A 172 0.68 6.60 14.38
C HIS A 172 2.04 6.91 15.01
N ARG A 173 3.11 6.49 14.34
CA ARG A 173 4.49 6.73 14.75
C ARG A 173 5.07 7.94 14.04
N THR A 174 5.66 8.85 14.81
CA THR A 174 6.38 10.02 14.29
C THR A 174 7.90 9.90 14.45
N ARG A 175 8.37 8.91 15.22
CA ARG A 175 9.77 8.60 15.53
C ARG A 175 9.99 7.10 15.73
#